data_AF-A0A0G1TC31-F1
#
_entry.id   AF-A0A0G1TC31-F1
#
_cell.length_a   1.000
_cell.length_b   1.000
_cell.length_c   1.000
_cell.angle_alpha   90.00
_cell.angle_beta   90.00
_cell.angle_gamma   90.00
#
_symmetry.space_group_name_H-M   'P 1'
#
loop_
_entity.id
_entity.type
_entity.pdbx_description
1 polymer ?
#
loop_
_entity_poly.entity_id
_entity_poly.type
_entity_poly.pdbx_seq_one_letter_code
_entity_poly.pdbx_strand_id
1 'polypeptide(L)'
;MVSFFDEGTPFPVYCNDCWWSDKWDPASYGREFDFSRPFFDQFQELLLAVPKAGVFQINNENSEYNSLLAYSKNTYMSPGSYYVEDCLYVRKSQYSKDCLNANFLGQDCFMCCNLTGKRFYFKNMELNEEDYRRTVESYGSKNLKGVWAEFEQFKNGEPKRYQNQLNCENSSGDYLYNSRNASDCYDCFDIEDSKYLVECVTVKNSMDISMHDKDIEFCYELCTGGESNYNLKFGLCACASPNSSYLYSCFYLNDSFGCDGIHARQKNFILNKKYSEKEYENLISRMIEHMEKTGEYGEFFPIRISPFPYNETVAQDYFPLSKEEALRKGYSWKDSKDDLSKDEGANIMACEEGGTAYRVLTQEKNLSEKIGVSISEKCPDCRFLELFSWKNPRHLWERSCAKCSIQIQTTTSPDFPGKVYCEACYLATVY
;
A
#
# COMPACT_ATOMS: atom_id res chain seq x y z
N MET A 1 5.62 6.67 22.92
CA MET A 1 4.44 6.16 22.19
C MET A 1 4.88 5.92 20.77
N VAL A 2 4.55 4.79 20.14
CA VAL A 2 4.82 4.62 18.70
C VAL A 2 3.85 5.50 17.91
N SER A 3 4.34 6.19 16.88
CA SER A 3 3.49 6.96 15.97
C SER A 3 4.11 7.05 14.57
N PHE A 4 3.27 7.33 13.57
CA PHE A 4 3.71 7.78 12.24
C PHE A 4 4.19 9.23 12.22
N PHE A 5 3.86 10.04 13.24
CA PHE A 5 4.15 11.47 13.26
C PHE A 5 5.37 11.81 14.14
N ASP A 6 6.24 12.67 13.64
CA ASP A 6 7.36 13.24 14.41
C ASP A 6 6.87 14.02 15.64
N GLU A 7 7.69 14.07 16.70
CA GLU A 7 7.40 14.77 17.97
C GLU A 7 7.07 16.27 17.77
N GLY A 8 7.59 16.89 16.70
CA GLY A 8 7.34 18.28 16.33
C GLY A 8 6.08 18.54 15.50
N THR A 9 5.19 17.56 15.31
CA THR A 9 3.98 17.71 14.48
C THR A 9 3.02 18.78 15.04
N PRO A 10 2.37 19.62 14.20
CA PRO A 10 1.60 20.78 14.67
C PRO A 10 0.17 20.45 15.16
N PHE A 11 -0.19 19.19 15.34
CA PHE A 11 -1.52 18.72 15.77
C PHE A 11 -1.43 17.70 16.91
N PRO A 12 -2.49 17.52 17.73
CA PRO A 12 -2.45 16.54 18.82
C PRO A 12 -2.38 15.10 18.29
N VAL A 13 -1.57 14.26 18.92
CA VAL A 13 -1.49 12.82 18.58
C VAL A 13 -1.87 11.98 19.79
N TYR A 14 -2.81 11.06 19.59
CA TYR A 14 -3.38 10.19 20.61
C TYR A 14 -2.85 8.76 20.49
N CYS A 15 -2.64 8.08 21.61
CA CYS A 15 -2.36 6.65 21.63
C CYS A 15 -3.56 5.84 21.11
N ASN A 16 -3.35 4.59 20.66
CA ASN A 16 -4.45 3.76 20.14
C ASN A 16 -5.60 3.63 21.16
N ASP A 17 -5.28 3.31 22.42
CA ASP A 17 -6.24 3.25 23.54
C ASP A 17 -6.88 4.60 23.87
N CYS A 18 -6.18 5.70 23.61
CA CYS A 18 -6.65 7.06 23.83
C CYS A 18 -7.71 7.42 22.77
N TRP A 19 -7.37 7.13 21.50
CA TRP A 19 -8.20 7.34 20.32
C TRP A 19 -9.52 6.59 20.39
N TRP A 20 -9.49 5.30 20.75
CA TRP A 20 -10.68 4.45 20.88
C TRP A 20 -11.42 4.56 22.23
N SER A 21 -11.17 5.60 23.04
CA SER A 21 -11.82 5.77 24.36
C SER A 21 -12.86 6.89 24.40
N ASP A 22 -13.93 6.69 25.17
CA ASP A 22 -15.01 7.66 25.44
C ASP A 22 -14.57 8.94 26.20
N LYS A 23 -13.25 9.20 26.30
CA LYS A 23 -12.67 10.34 27.03
C LYS A 23 -12.62 11.63 26.20
N TRP A 24 -12.91 11.55 24.90
CA TRP A 24 -12.95 12.68 23.99
C TRP A 24 -14.12 12.51 23.00
N ASP A 25 -14.62 13.63 22.48
CA ASP A 25 -15.68 13.65 21.46
C ASP A 25 -15.20 14.49 20.26
N PRO A 26 -15.04 13.92 19.05
CA PRO A 26 -14.66 14.70 17.87
C PRO A 26 -15.69 15.80 17.52
N ALA A 27 -16.96 15.67 17.90
CA ALA A 27 -17.97 16.71 17.69
C ALA A 27 -17.79 17.94 18.60
N SER A 28 -17.02 17.82 19.70
CA SER A 28 -16.69 18.96 20.58
C SER A 28 -15.76 20.00 19.90
N TYR A 29 -15.12 19.63 18.80
CA TYR A 29 -14.31 20.51 17.94
C TYR A 29 -15.14 21.24 16.86
N GLY A 30 -16.47 21.03 16.85
CA GLY A 30 -17.38 21.50 15.81
C GLY A 30 -17.44 23.02 15.65
N ARG A 31 -17.50 23.49 14.39
CA ARG A 31 -17.46 24.91 14.03
C ARG A 31 -18.65 25.34 13.17
N GLU A 32 -18.98 26.63 13.22
CA GLU A 32 -19.82 27.27 12.19
C GLU A 32 -18.96 27.57 10.95
N PHE A 33 -19.56 27.58 9.76
CA PHE A 33 -18.88 28.00 8.54
C PHE A 33 -18.89 29.52 8.34
N ASP A 34 -17.71 30.11 8.12
CA ASP A 34 -17.52 31.53 7.87
C ASP A 34 -17.47 31.84 6.37
N PHE A 35 -18.55 32.47 5.87
CA PHE A 35 -18.70 32.92 4.48
C PHE A 35 -17.80 34.12 4.11
N SER A 36 -16.99 34.66 5.02
CA SER A 36 -15.98 35.67 4.70
C SER A 36 -14.60 35.10 4.37
N ARG A 37 -14.42 33.77 4.49
CA ARG A 37 -13.13 33.08 4.39
C ARG A 37 -13.14 31.92 3.38
N PRO A 38 -11.98 31.49 2.85
CA PRO A 38 -11.84 30.22 2.13
C PRO A 38 -12.22 29.02 3.00
N PHE A 39 -12.68 27.92 2.38
CA PHE A 39 -12.98 26.66 3.06
C PHE A 39 -11.72 25.93 3.54
N PHE A 40 -10.69 25.79 2.70
CA PHE A 40 -9.50 24.99 3.03
C PHE A 40 -8.72 25.56 4.21
N ASP A 41 -8.78 26.87 4.45
CA ASP A 41 -8.17 27.48 5.64
C ASP A 41 -8.94 27.11 6.91
N GLN A 42 -10.28 27.18 6.88
CA GLN A 42 -11.14 26.77 7.99
C GLN A 42 -11.01 25.25 8.28
N PHE A 43 -10.88 24.44 7.23
CA PHE A 43 -10.66 23.01 7.35
C PHE A 43 -9.25 22.70 7.87
N GLN A 44 -8.20 23.39 7.40
CA GLN A 44 -6.85 23.21 7.94
C GLN A 44 -6.77 23.58 9.43
N GLU A 45 -7.46 24.64 9.87
CA GLU A 45 -7.58 24.97 11.30
C GLU A 45 -8.34 23.90 12.11
N LEU A 46 -9.28 23.16 11.50
CA LEU A 46 -9.94 22.01 12.13
C LEU A 46 -8.96 20.83 12.26
N LEU A 47 -8.27 20.48 11.17
CA LEU A 47 -7.28 19.40 11.12
C LEU A 47 -6.10 19.59 12.08
N LEU A 48 -5.76 20.83 12.42
CA LEU A 48 -4.73 21.18 13.41
C LEU A 48 -5.23 21.10 14.86
N ALA A 49 -6.54 21.16 15.09
CA ALA A 49 -7.13 21.13 16.43
C ALA A 49 -7.63 19.74 16.84
N VAL A 50 -8.20 18.99 15.89
CA VAL A 50 -8.69 17.63 16.11
C VAL A 50 -7.50 16.66 16.24
N PRO A 51 -7.45 15.82 17.29
CA PRO A 51 -6.39 14.83 17.46
C PRO A 51 -6.30 13.83 16.29
N LYS A 52 -5.14 13.18 16.14
CA LYS A 52 -4.93 12.06 15.20
C LYS A 52 -4.56 10.79 15.96
N ALA A 53 -4.97 9.63 15.48
CA ALA A 53 -4.45 8.36 15.98
C ALA A 53 -2.96 8.24 15.64
N GLY A 54 -2.11 7.99 16.64
CA GLY A 54 -0.68 7.83 16.43
C GLY A 54 -0.32 6.58 15.62
N VAL A 55 -1.06 5.50 15.86
CA VAL A 55 -1.09 4.25 15.08
C VAL A 55 -2.53 3.74 14.99
N PHE A 56 -2.88 3.01 13.92
CA PHE A 56 -4.18 2.34 13.78
C PHE A 56 -4.02 0.82 13.97
N GLN A 57 -4.46 0.30 15.13
CA GLN A 57 -4.29 -1.11 15.53
C GLN A 57 -5.56 -1.67 16.17
N ILE A 58 -5.92 -2.92 15.81
CA ILE A 58 -7.11 -3.61 16.32
C ILE A 58 -6.71 -5.01 16.80
N ASN A 59 -6.78 -5.24 18.12
CA ASN A 59 -6.50 -6.54 18.77
C ASN A 59 -5.09 -7.13 18.49
N ASN A 60 -4.07 -6.28 18.38
CA ASN A 60 -2.68 -6.69 18.18
C ASN A 60 -2.02 -7.15 19.49
N GLU A 61 -1.10 -8.13 19.41
CA GLU A 61 -0.23 -8.55 20.52
C GLU A 61 1.25 -8.43 20.10
N ASN A 62 2.11 -7.87 20.97
CA ASN A 62 3.57 -7.72 20.78
C ASN A 62 4.00 -7.06 19.44
N SER A 63 3.13 -6.28 18.81
CA SER A 63 3.23 -5.85 17.41
C SER A 63 3.12 -4.32 17.24
N GLU A 64 3.63 -3.55 18.21
CA GLU A 64 3.37 -2.11 18.42
C GLU A 64 3.79 -1.21 17.25
N TYR A 65 4.70 -1.67 16.39
CA TYR A 65 5.24 -0.93 15.23
C TYR A 65 4.44 -1.12 13.94
N ASN A 66 3.45 -2.03 13.90
CA ASN A 66 2.69 -2.33 12.68
C ASN A 66 1.42 -1.46 12.56
N SER A 67 1.03 -1.14 11.32
CA SER A 67 -0.20 -0.43 10.99
C SER A 67 -1.14 -1.33 10.20
N LEU A 68 -2.46 -1.13 10.34
CA LEU A 68 -3.49 -1.79 9.50
C LEU A 68 -3.38 -3.33 9.44
N LEU A 69 -3.22 -3.97 10.61
CA LEU A 69 -3.25 -5.42 10.75
C LEU A 69 -4.59 -5.92 11.29
N ALA A 70 -4.90 -7.20 11.02
CA ALA A 70 -5.97 -7.93 11.69
C ALA A 70 -5.50 -9.30 12.21
N TYR A 71 -5.92 -9.66 13.43
CA TYR A 71 -5.88 -11.01 14.02
C TYR A 71 -4.54 -11.77 13.89
N SER A 72 -3.44 -11.16 14.37
CA SER A 72 -2.08 -11.62 14.08
C SER A 72 -1.17 -11.74 15.32
N LYS A 73 -0.18 -12.66 15.33
CA LYS A 73 0.82 -12.84 16.40
C LYS A 73 2.20 -13.30 15.90
N ASN A 74 3.29 -12.63 16.29
CA ASN A 74 4.68 -12.99 15.92
C ASN A 74 5.06 -12.84 14.43
N THR A 75 4.65 -11.74 13.77
CA THR A 75 5.01 -11.43 12.37
C THR A 75 6.08 -10.32 12.27
N TYR A 76 6.96 -10.36 11.26
CA TYR A 76 7.94 -9.33 10.93
C TYR A 76 7.92 -8.94 9.44
N MET A 77 8.08 -7.64 9.14
CA MET A 77 8.09 -7.02 7.79
C MET A 77 7.03 -7.59 6.82
N SER A 78 5.73 -7.33 7.07
CA SER A 78 4.63 -7.63 6.15
C SER A 78 3.82 -6.39 5.74
N PRO A 79 3.91 -5.90 4.48
CA PRO A 79 2.95 -4.94 3.96
C PRO A 79 1.68 -5.63 3.42
N GLY A 80 0.61 -5.61 4.22
CA GLY A 80 -0.78 -5.99 3.86
C GLY A 80 -1.17 -7.42 4.25
N SER A 81 -2.03 -7.59 5.27
CA SER A 81 -2.50 -8.92 5.71
C SER A 81 -3.78 -8.94 6.57
N TYR A 82 -4.46 -10.11 6.64
CA TYR A 82 -5.68 -10.33 7.43
C TYR A 82 -5.71 -11.75 8.02
N TYR A 83 -5.57 -11.91 9.36
CA TYR A 83 -5.23 -13.16 10.09
C TYR A 83 -3.83 -13.72 9.78
N VAL A 84 -2.83 -13.56 10.67
CA VAL A 84 -1.43 -14.02 10.46
C VAL A 84 -0.66 -14.36 11.75
N GLU A 85 -0.21 -15.61 11.95
CA GLU A 85 0.72 -15.94 13.07
C GLU A 85 2.15 -16.34 12.59
N ASP A 86 3.19 -16.16 13.42
CA ASP A 86 4.57 -16.69 13.29
C ASP A 86 5.34 -16.44 11.95
N CYS A 87 5.36 -15.21 11.41
CA CYS A 87 5.93 -14.90 10.08
C CYS A 87 7.21 -14.00 10.08
N LEU A 88 8.09 -14.08 9.08
CA LEU A 88 9.19 -13.10 8.89
C LEU A 88 9.49 -12.79 7.40
N TYR A 89 9.37 -11.52 6.99
CA TYR A 89 9.28 -11.01 5.60
C TYR A 89 8.08 -11.57 4.81
N VAL A 90 7.08 -10.75 4.49
CA VAL A 90 5.88 -11.09 3.68
C VAL A 90 5.44 -9.85 2.89
N ARG A 91 4.54 -9.94 1.89
CA ARG A 91 3.84 -8.79 1.26
C ARG A 91 2.56 -9.25 0.56
N LYS A 92 1.40 -8.63 0.86
CA LYS A 92 0.03 -8.97 0.38
C LYS A 92 -0.38 -10.43 0.67
N SER A 93 -0.93 -10.75 1.87
CA SER A 93 -1.41 -12.12 2.19
C SER A 93 -2.52 -12.17 3.26
N GLN A 94 -3.65 -12.82 2.97
CA GLN A 94 -4.75 -13.05 3.92
C GLN A 94 -4.81 -14.54 4.36
N TYR A 95 -5.16 -14.79 5.63
CA TYR A 95 -5.29 -16.08 6.32
C TYR A 95 -4.02 -16.95 6.37
N SER A 96 -3.16 -16.75 7.39
CA SER A 96 -1.82 -17.37 7.48
C SER A 96 -1.38 -17.73 8.90
N LYS A 97 -0.41 -18.64 9.01
CA LYS A 97 0.26 -19.05 10.25
C LYS A 97 1.60 -19.76 9.94
N ASP A 98 2.65 -19.45 10.69
CA ASP A 98 4.02 -20.03 10.67
C ASP A 98 4.75 -19.89 9.30
N CYS A 99 5.45 -18.77 9.00
CA CYS A 99 6.08 -18.51 7.68
C CYS A 99 7.43 -17.74 7.69
N LEU A 100 8.11 -17.74 6.53
CA LEU A 100 9.29 -16.90 6.22
C LEU A 100 9.34 -16.62 4.70
N ASN A 101 9.42 -15.33 4.30
CA ASN A 101 9.67 -14.84 2.93
C ASN A 101 8.81 -15.46 1.80
N ALA A 102 7.48 -15.25 1.85
CA ALA A 102 6.50 -15.92 0.99
C ALA A 102 5.73 -15.02 0.00
N ASN A 103 5.28 -15.60 -1.13
CA ASN A 103 4.30 -15.03 -2.05
C ASN A 103 3.56 -16.16 -2.83
N PHE A 104 2.36 -16.50 -2.36
CA PHE A 104 1.40 -17.50 -2.92
C PHE A 104 1.83 -18.99 -2.97
N LEU A 105 0.94 -19.87 -2.49
CA LEU A 105 1.14 -21.33 -2.43
C LEU A 105 -0.09 -22.10 -2.97
N GLY A 106 0.17 -23.18 -3.71
CA GLY A 106 -0.86 -24.07 -4.26
C GLY A 106 -0.53 -25.57 -4.27
N GLN A 107 0.60 -25.98 -3.68
CA GLN A 107 1.17 -27.35 -3.63
C GLN A 107 1.60 -27.91 -5.01
N ASP A 108 2.83 -28.37 -5.25
CA ASP A 108 4.05 -28.41 -4.41
C ASP A 108 5.21 -27.91 -5.29
N CYS A 109 5.76 -26.73 -4.98
CA CYS A 109 6.69 -26.02 -5.86
C CYS A 109 8.00 -25.66 -5.14
N PHE A 110 9.11 -26.22 -5.63
CA PHE A 110 10.45 -25.71 -5.41
C PHE A 110 11.19 -25.70 -6.76
N MET A 111 11.67 -24.52 -7.19
CA MET A 111 12.25 -24.30 -8.53
C MET A 111 11.39 -24.79 -9.71
N CYS A 112 10.06 -24.69 -9.60
CA CYS A 112 9.13 -24.90 -10.71
C CYS A 112 9.01 -23.64 -11.59
N CYS A 113 8.55 -23.75 -12.83
CA CYS A 113 7.97 -22.62 -13.59
C CYS A 113 6.97 -23.12 -14.64
N ASN A 114 6.27 -22.21 -15.32
CA ASN A 114 5.49 -22.43 -16.55
C ASN A 114 4.44 -23.58 -16.55
N LEU A 115 4.12 -24.18 -15.40
CA LEU A 115 3.19 -25.31 -15.28
C LEU A 115 1.94 -24.92 -14.48
N THR A 116 0.80 -25.52 -14.81
CA THR A 116 -0.48 -25.28 -14.13
C THR A 116 -1.07 -26.59 -13.62
N GLY A 117 -1.50 -26.63 -12.34
CA GLY A 117 -2.14 -27.79 -11.72
C GLY A 117 -1.26 -29.04 -11.59
N LYS A 118 0.07 -28.86 -11.51
CA LYS A 118 1.06 -29.95 -11.40
C LYS A 118 1.60 -30.07 -9.97
N ARG A 119 1.88 -31.30 -9.52
CA ARG A 119 2.49 -31.62 -8.22
C ARG A 119 3.74 -32.46 -8.41
N PHE A 120 4.71 -32.32 -7.50
CA PHE A 120 5.99 -33.03 -7.53
C PHE A 120 6.87 -32.72 -8.74
N TYR A 121 6.92 -31.45 -9.17
CA TYR A 121 7.80 -31.02 -10.26
C TYR A 121 8.98 -30.19 -9.75
N PHE A 122 10.17 -30.46 -10.30
CA PHE A 122 11.40 -29.70 -10.03
C PHE A 122 12.04 -29.30 -11.36
N LYS A 123 12.26 -27.99 -11.60
CA LYS A 123 12.80 -27.42 -12.84
C LYS A 123 12.14 -28.00 -14.11
N ASN A 124 10.82 -27.94 -14.14
CA ASN A 124 9.94 -28.44 -15.20
C ASN A 124 9.96 -29.96 -15.45
N MET A 125 10.69 -30.74 -14.64
CA MET A 125 10.72 -32.21 -14.68
C MET A 125 9.73 -32.79 -13.66
N GLU A 126 8.93 -33.77 -14.09
CA GLU A 126 8.05 -34.55 -13.19
C GLU A 126 8.90 -35.53 -12.36
N LEU A 127 8.68 -35.54 -11.05
CA LEU A 127 9.23 -36.51 -10.10
C LEU A 127 8.08 -37.27 -9.43
N ASN A 128 8.39 -38.42 -8.83
CA ASN A 128 7.48 -39.01 -7.84
C ASN A 128 7.62 -38.26 -6.50
N GLU A 129 6.65 -38.47 -5.62
CA GLU A 129 6.55 -37.82 -4.31
C GLU A 129 7.79 -38.02 -3.42
N GLU A 130 8.47 -39.17 -3.51
CA GLU A 130 9.66 -39.48 -2.71
C GLU A 130 10.93 -38.79 -3.27
N ASP A 131 11.16 -38.87 -4.59
CA ASP A 131 12.26 -38.15 -5.25
C ASP A 131 12.10 -36.63 -5.13
N TYR A 132 10.87 -36.11 -5.17
CA TYR A 132 10.59 -34.69 -4.91
C TYR A 132 10.96 -34.29 -3.46
N ARG A 133 10.54 -35.06 -2.45
CA ARG A 133 10.93 -34.79 -1.04
C ARG A 133 12.44 -34.86 -0.84
N ARG A 134 13.09 -35.93 -1.30
CA ARG A 134 14.56 -36.07 -1.24
C ARG A 134 15.28 -34.93 -1.97
N THR A 135 14.71 -34.42 -3.07
CA THR A 135 15.22 -33.23 -3.76
C THR A 135 15.10 -31.99 -2.88
N VAL A 136 13.92 -31.67 -2.34
CA VAL A 136 13.71 -30.49 -1.47
C VAL A 136 14.62 -30.53 -0.23
N GLU A 137 14.69 -31.67 0.46
CA GLU A 137 15.55 -31.88 1.63
C GLU A 137 17.03 -31.59 1.32
N SER A 138 17.51 -31.99 0.14
CA SER A 138 18.90 -31.75 -0.29
C SER A 138 19.28 -30.26 -0.50
N TYR A 139 18.29 -29.36 -0.55
CA TYR A 139 18.51 -27.91 -0.61
C TYR A 139 18.43 -27.23 0.76
N GLY A 140 17.83 -27.87 1.77
CA GLY A 140 17.70 -27.32 3.13
C GLY A 140 19.03 -27.08 3.84
N SER A 141 20.13 -27.67 3.36
CA SER A 141 21.50 -27.46 3.86
C SER A 141 22.38 -26.62 2.92
N LYS A 142 21.85 -26.14 1.77
CA LYS A 142 22.61 -25.32 0.82
C LYS A 142 22.64 -23.85 1.25
N ASN A 143 23.70 -23.13 0.83
CA ASN A 143 23.80 -21.69 1.00
C ASN A 143 22.72 -20.95 0.17
N LEU A 144 21.92 -20.10 0.82
CA LEU A 144 20.80 -19.39 0.18
C LEU A 144 21.23 -18.46 -0.97
N LYS A 145 22.35 -17.73 -0.86
CA LYS A 145 22.86 -16.88 -1.96
C LYS A 145 23.19 -17.73 -3.20
N GLY A 146 23.69 -18.97 -3.00
CA GLY A 146 23.92 -19.96 -4.07
C GLY A 146 22.63 -20.54 -4.67
N VAL A 147 21.64 -20.91 -3.84
CA VAL A 147 20.33 -21.40 -4.30
C VAL A 147 19.57 -20.34 -5.08
N TRP A 148 19.69 -19.07 -4.67
CA TRP A 148 19.12 -17.93 -5.39
C TRP A 148 19.75 -17.74 -6.78
N ALA A 149 21.08 -17.78 -6.87
CA ALA A 149 21.78 -17.73 -8.16
C ALA A 149 21.38 -18.91 -9.09
N GLU A 150 21.21 -20.11 -8.54
CA GLU A 150 20.72 -21.29 -9.25
C GLU A 150 19.26 -21.12 -9.73
N PHE A 151 18.42 -20.41 -8.98
CA PHE A 151 17.05 -20.08 -9.38
C PHE A 151 17.01 -19.00 -10.47
N GLU A 152 17.78 -17.92 -10.32
CA GLU A 152 17.90 -16.86 -11.34
C GLU A 152 18.37 -17.43 -12.68
N GLN A 153 19.39 -18.29 -12.67
CA GLN A 153 19.89 -18.92 -13.90
C GLN A 153 18.82 -19.76 -14.60
N PHE A 154 18.04 -20.54 -13.84
CA PHE A 154 16.93 -21.34 -14.37
C PHE A 154 15.81 -20.45 -14.92
N LYS A 155 15.30 -19.53 -14.10
CA LYS A 155 14.22 -18.59 -14.42
C LYS A 155 14.50 -17.75 -15.66
N ASN A 156 15.77 -17.37 -15.88
CA ASN A 156 16.18 -16.55 -17.02
C ASN A 156 16.39 -17.35 -18.33
N GLY A 157 16.50 -18.69 -18.26
CA GLY A 157 16.51 -19.55 -19.45
C GLY A 157 15.11 -19.77 -20.06
N GLU A 158 14.08 -19.64 -19.23
CA GLU A 158 12.68 -19.88 -19.55
C GLU A 158 12.00 -18.64 -20.18
N PRO A 159 11.00 -18.82 -21.07
CA PRO A 159 10.32 -17.71 -21.70
C PRO A 159 9.34 -17.03 -20.74
N LYS A 160 9.29 -15.70 -20.76
CA LYS A 160 8.21 -14.90 -20.17
C LYS A 160 7.13 -14.57 -21.19
N ARG A 161 5.88 -14.53 -20.73
CA ARG A 161 4.75 -13.90 -21.42
C ARG A 161 4.96 -12.37 -21.42
N TYR A 162 4.61 -11.69 -22.51
CA TYR A 162 4.79 -10.24 -22.62
C TYR A 162 4.00 -9.44 -21.56
N GLN A 163 2.75 -9.81 -21.30
CA GLN A 163 1.88 -9.24 -20.27
C GLN A 163 0.98 -10.34 -19.67
N ASN A 164 0.46 -10.14 -18.45
CA ASN A 164 -0.46 -11.07 -17.79
C ASN A 164 -1.91 -10.62 -17.98
N GLN A 165 -2.49 -10.79 -19.18
CA GLN A 165 -3.79 -10.21 -19.51
C GLN A 165 -4.86 -11.22 -19.97
N LEU A 166 -6.11 -10.96 -19.57
CA LEU A 166 -7.42 -11.34 -20.14
C LEU A 166 -8.49 -10.78 -19.14
N ASN A 167 -9.63 -10.20 -19.51
CA ASN A 167 -10.15 -9.87 -20.85
C ASN A 167 -10.30 -8.34 -20.94
N CYS A 168 -9.35 -7.67 -21.60
CA CYS A 168 -9.32 -6.23 -21.88
C CYS A 168 -10.56 -5.79 -22.71
N GLU A 169 -10.95 -4.52 -22.82
CA GLU A 169 -10.22 -3.29 -23.18
C GLU A 169 -10.67 -2.09 -22.31
N ASN A 170 -10.03 -0.91 -22.37
CA ASN A 170 -8.83 -0.54 -23.14
C ASN A 170 -7.56 -1.16 -22.54
N SER A 171 -7.19 -0.77 -21.31
CA SER A 171 -5.98 -1.27 -20.63
C SER A 171 -4.67 -0.91 -21.39
N SER A 172 -3.45 -1.16 -20.88
CA SER A 172 -2.92 -2.51 -20.64
C SER A 172 -1.68 -2.48 -19.72
N GLY A 173 -1.75 -3.21 -18.60
CA GLY A 173 -0.68 -3.27 -17.58
C GLY A 173 -0.78 -4.53 -16.72
N ASP A 174 0.18 -4.68 -15.80
CA ASP A 174 0.14 -5.52 -14.59
C ASP A 174 -0.73 -6.79 -14.60
N TYR A 175 -1.82 -6.78 -13.83
CA TYR A 175 -2.54 -7.92 -13.25
C TYR A 175 -3.97 -7.39 -12.98
N LEU A 176 -5.16 -7.96 -13.26
CA LEU A 176 -5.67 -9.26 -13.80
C LEU A 176 -6.11 -10.72 -12.98
N TYR A 177 -6.95 -10.96 -14.12
CA TYR A 177 -8.32 -11.41 -14.54
C TYR A 177 -9.51 -10.52 -14.16
N ASN A 178 -9.45 -9.25 -14.56
CA ASN A 178 -10.62 -8.41 -14.79
C ASN A 178 -10.23 -7.20 -15.66
N SER A 179 -11.18 -6.55 -16.36
CA SER A 179 -10.95 -5.28 -17.07
C SER A 179 -12.22 -4.47 -17.35
N ARG A 180 -12.02 -3.17 -17.58
CA ARG A 180 -12.87 -2.24 -18.37
C ARG A 180 -11.88 -1.19 -18.93
N ASN A 181 -12.26 0.08 -19.16
CA ASN A 181 -11.33 1.17 -19.50
C ASN A 181 -10.46 1.64 -18.31
N ALA A 182 -10.12 0.67 -17.44
CA ALA A 182 -8.81 0.41 -16.89
C ALA A 182 -7.69 1.07 -17.66
N SER A 183 -6.75 1.58 -16.88
CA SER A 183 -5.87 2.66 -17.27
C SER A 183 -4.43 2.22 -16.93
N ASP A 184 -4.14 0.98 -17.29
CA ASP A 184 -2.80 0.54 -17.66
C ASP A 184 -1.78 0.39 -16.50
N CYS A 185 -2.17 0.39 -15.21
CA CYS A 185 -1.22 0.64 -14.10
C CYS A 185 -1.35 -0.15 -12.76
N TYR A 186 -0.23 -0.19 -12.01
CA TYR A 186 0.43 -1.43 -11.53
C TYR A 186 0.26 -1.92 -10.07
N ASP A 187 -0.84 -2.60 -9.70
CA ASP A 187 -0.86 -3.64 -8.63
C ASP A 187 -2.16 -4.50 -8.50
N CYS A 188 -3.02 -4.56 -9.53
CA CYS A 188 -4.48 -4.75 -9.43
C CYS A 188 -5.02 -6.21 -9.46
N PHE A 189 -6.35 -6.40 -9.53
CA PHE A 189 -7.04 -7.28 -10.50
C PHE A 189 -8.29 -6.57 -11.10
N ASP A 190 -9.52 -6.94 -10.74
CA ASP A 190 -10.43 -6.15 -9.89
C ASP A 190 -10.70 -4.60 -10.12
N ILE A 191 -11.30 -4.17 -11.24
CA ILE A 191 -11.21 -2.82 -11.86
C ILE A 191 -12.51 -2.53 -12.69
N GLU A 192 -12.76 -1.43 -13.41
CA GLU A 192 -12.74 0.03 -13.18
C GLU A 192 -12.90 0.74 -14.55
N ASP A 193 -13.65 1.84 -14.63
CA ASP A 193 -13.46 2.87 -15.67
C ASP A 193 -12.72 4.02 -14.95
N SER A 194 -11.41 4.18 -15.20
CA SER A 194 -10.42 4.69 -14.21
C SER A 194 -9.58 5.91 -14.66
N LYS A 195 -8.66 6.38 -13.81
CA LYS A 195 -7.37 6.98 -14.26
C LYS A 195 -6.23 5.96 -14.12
N TYR A 196 -5.06 6.36 -14.61
CA TYR A 196 -3.92 5.48 -14.88
C TYR A 196 -3.12 4.99 -13.65
N LEU A 197 -3.76 4.47 -12.60
CA LEU A 197 -3.14 4.39 -11.27
C LEU A 197 -3.61 3.25 -10.35
N VAL A 198 -3.00 3.21 -9.16
CA VAL A 198 -2.36 1.99 -8.69
C VAL A 198 -2.91 1.46 -7.38
N GLU A 199 -3.57 0.31 -7.49
CA GLU A 199 -4.29 -0.27 -6.37
C GLU A 199 -4.43 -1.79 -6.47
N CYS A 200 -5.31 -2.39 -5.65
CA CYS A 200 -6.61 -2.92 -6.12
C CYS A 200 -6.98 -4.39 -5.79
N VAL A 201 -8.21 -4.49 -5.24
CA VAL A 201 -9.21 -5.58 -5.16
C VAL A 201 -10.60 -4.91 -4.81
N THR A 202 -11.83 -4.99 -5.40
CA THR A 202 -12.41 -4.57 -6.73
C THR A 202 -12.73 -3.06 -6.86
N VAL A 203 -12.88 -2.53 -8.10
CA VAL A 203 -13.39 -1.16 -8.40
C VAL A 203 -14.48 -1.04 -9.47
N LYS A 204 -15.37 -0.06 -9.27
CA LYS A 204 -16.07 0.72 -10.31
C LYS A 204 -16.47 2.11 -9.77
N ASN A 205 -15.93 3.28 -10.14
CA ASN A 205 -15.02 3.80 -11.19
C ASN A 205 -14.15 4.95 -10.60
N SER A 206 -13.11 5.44 -11.30
CA SER A 206 -12.24 6.54 -10.81
C SER A 206 -11.84 7.62 -11.85
N MET A 207 -10.55 7.94 -11.95
CA MET A 207 -9.97 9.28 -11.81
C MET A 207 -10.26 9.86 -10.43
N ASP A 208 -9.85 9.26 -9.31
CA ASP A 208 -8.43 9.05 -8.95
C ASP A 208 -8.27 8.15 -7.68
N ILE A 209 -7.09 7.53 -7.46
CA ILE A 209 -6.92 6.23 -6.77
C ILE A 209 -5.44 5.95 -6.32
N SER A 210 -5.20 5.54 -5.06
CA SER A 210 -3.92 5.01 -4.45
C SER A 210 -4.00 4.43 -2.99
N MET A 211 -4.98 3.60 -2.57
CA MET A 211 -4.79 2.20 -2.08
C MET A 211 -6.05 1.61 -1.39
N HIS A 212 -6.55 0.42 -1.77
CA HIS A 212 -7.75 -0.24 -1.23
C HIS A 212 -7.70 -1.78 -1.19
N ASP A 213 -8.60 -2.38 -0.42
CA ASP A 213 -8.96 -3.82 -0.41
C ASP A 213 -10.48 -3.95 -0.12
N LYS A 214 -11.25 -3.96 -1.21
CA LYS A 214 -12.72 -3.86 -1.40
C LYS A 214 -13.39 -2.63 -0.79
N ASP A 215 -14.51 -2.09 -1.30
CA ASP A 215 -15.05 -2.10 -2.67
C ASP A 215 -15.73 -0.74 -2.92
N ILE A 216 -15.71 -0.24 -4.17
CA ILE A 216 -15.56 1.21 -4.45
C ILE A 216 -16.18 1.53 -5.83
N GLU A 217 -16.77 2.68 -6.20
CA GLU A 217 -17.48 3.78 -5.48
C GLU A 217 -18.13 4.78 -6.44
N PHE A 218 -17.44 5.08 -7.56
CA PHE A 218 -17.31 6.43 -8.17
C PHE A 218 -16.42 7.34 -7.31
N CYS A 219 -15.29 7.79 -7.86
CA CYS A 219 -14.27 8.50 -7.10
C CYS A 219 -13.71 9.67 -7.92
N TYR A 220 -13.44 10.79 -7.25
CA TYR A 220 -12.33 11.63 -7.64
C TYR A 220 -11.32 11.74 -6.48
N GLU A 221 -10.09 11.31 -6.75
CA GLU A 221 -8.85 11.39 -5.95
C GLU A 221 -8.89 10.79 -4.52
N LEU A 222 -8.19 9.67 -4.32
CA LEU A 222 -8.13 8.87 -3.09
C LEU A 222 -6.72 8.30 -2.81
N CYS A 223 -6.32 8.22 -1.54
CA CYS A 223 -5.15 7.49 -1.04
C CYS A 223 -5.28 7.23 0.48
N THR A 224 -6.21 6.42 1.00
CA THR A 224 -6.29 4.94 0.98
C THR A 224 -7.61 4.53 1.69
N GLY A 225 -8.31 3.42 1.39
CA GLY A 225 -9.53 3.02 2.13
C GLY A 225 -10.21 1.69 1.73
N GLY A 226 -11.22 1.24 2.49
CA GLY A 226 -12.02 0.00 2.24
C GLY A 226 -12.34 -0.79 3.53
N GLU A 227 -13.38 -1.63 3.64
CA GLU A 227 -14.61 -1.82 2.84
C GLU A 227 -15.72 -0.86 3.33
N SER A 228 -16.65 -0.33 2.54
CA SER A 228 -16.85 -0.18 1.09
C SER A 228 -17.76 1.07 0.95
N ASN A 229 -17.55 1.99 0.00
CA ASN A 229 -18.29 3.27 -0.03
C ASN A 229 -19.13 3.48 -1.32
N TYR A 230 -19.68 4.69 -1.51
CA TYR A 230 -20.47 5.07 -2.69
C TYR A 230 -20.43 6.59 -2.93
N ASN A 231 -19.73 6.99 -4.00
CA ASN A 231 -19.40 8.33 -4.51
C ASN A 231 -18.54 9.23 -3.58
N LEU A 232 -17.26 9.43 -3.95
CA LEU A 232 -16.21 9.83 -3.00
C LEU A 232 -15.55 11.22 -3.22
N LYS A 233 -15.65 12.04 -2.16
CA LYS A 233 -14.73 13.10 -1.69
C LYS A 233 -14.47 14.34 -2.59
N PHE A 234 -13.26 14.81 -2.95
CA PHE A 234 -11.89 14.25 -3.06
C PHE A 234 -11.06 14.23 -1.75
N GLY A 235 -10.27 13.17 -1.48
CA GLY A 235 -9.59 13.12 -0.19
C GLY A 235 -8.91 11.83 0.28
N LEU A 236 -8.95 11.63 1.60
CA LEU A 236 -8.15 10.65 2.33
C LEU A 236 -9.00 9.67 3.14
N CYS A 237 -8.33 8.81 3.91
CA CYS A 237 -8.89 7.60 4.51
C CYS A 237 -10.26 7.76 5.19
N ALA A 238 -11.19 6.91 4.75
CA ALA A 238 -12.48 6.66 5.36
C ALA A 238 -13.04 5.29 4.93
N CYS A 239 -13.95 4.73 5.75
CA CYS A 239 -14.69 3.51 5.44
C CYS A 239 -16.21 3.72 5.65
N ALA A 240 -17.01 3.16 4.74
CA ALA A 240 -18.47 3.28 4.61
C ALA A 240 -19.03 4.70 4.87
N SER A 241 -18.66 5.69 4.04
CA SER A 241 -19.11 7.08 4.19
C SER A 241 -19.79 7.66 2.92
N PRO A 242 -21.10 7.45 2.71
CA PRO A 242 -21.84 7.95 1.54
C PRO A 242 -22.13 9.46 1.59
N ASN A 243 -22.37 10.06 0.42
CA ASN A 243 -22.81 11.46 0.25
C ASN A 243 -21.93 12.50 0.99
N SER A 244 -20.60 12.29 1.05
CA SER A 244 -19.73 13.06 1.93
C SER A 244 -18.43 13.56 1.26
N SER A 245 -18.09 14.82 1.52
CA SER A 245 -16.99 15.55 0.85
C SER A 245 -15.97 16.12 1.84
N TYR A 246 -14.70 16.22 1.42
CA TYR A 246 -13.58 16.76 2.22
C TYR A 246 -13.52 16.19 3.65
N LEU A 247 -13.33 14.87 3.79
CA LEU A 247 -13.13 14.23 5.10
C LEU A 247 -11.66 13.83 5.31
N TYR A 248 -11.22 13.81 6.56
CA TYR A 248 -9.92 13.31 7.01
C TYR A 248 -10.16 12.27 8.13
N SER A 249 -9.45 11.13 8.11
CA SER A 249 -9.49 10.09 9.17
C SER A 249 -10.88 9.80 9.81
N CYS A 250 -11.95 9.75 9.01
CA CYS A 250 -13.33 9.56 9.47
C CYS A 250 -13.85 8.15 9.16
N PHE A 251 -14.70 7.60 10.01
CA PHE A 251 -15.31 6.28 9.80
C PHE A 251 -16.83 6.36 9.99
N TYR A 252 -17.57 5.77 9.05
CA TYR A 252 -19.02 5.59 9.13
C TYR A 252 -19.89 6.88 9.14
N LEU A 253 -19.43 7.97 8.53
CA LEU A 253 -20.20 9.21 8.39
C LEU A 253 -21.02 9.23 7.09
N ASN A 254 -22.33 9.48 7.18
CA ASN A 254 -23.16 9.77 6.02
C ASN A 254 -23.40 11.29 5.91
N ASP A 255 -23.77 11.79 4.72
CA ASP A 255 -24.30 13.14 4.51
C ASP A 255 -23.49 14.22 5.30
N SER A 256 -22.18 14.35 5.04
CA SER A 256 -21.27 15.18 5.84
C SER A 256 -20.16 15.89 5.04
N PHE A 257 -19.69 17.05 5.52
CA PHE A 257 -18.79 17.93 4.77
C PHE A 257 -17.68 18.52 5.66
N GLY A 258 -16.41 18.41 5.25
CA GLY A 258 -15.30 19.08 5.97
C GLY A 258 -15.02 18.52 7.37
N CYS A 259 -15.19 17.21 7.60
CA CYS A 259 -15.10 16.61 8.94
C CYS A 259 -13.83 15.77 9.17
N ASP A 260 -13.46 15.60 10.44
CA ASP A 260 -12.23 14.92 10.88
C ASP A 260 -12.42 14.11 12.16
N GLY A 261 -11.79 12.93 12.24
CA GLY A 261 -11.75 12.07 13.44
C GLY A 261 -13.08 11.47 13.94
N ILE A 262 -14.21 11.79 13.32
CA ILE A 262 -15.51 11.20 13.67
C ILE A 262 -15.54 9.74 13.21
N HIS A 263 -15.68 8.83 14.17
CA HIS A 263 -15.61 7.37 13.98
C HIS A 263 -16.90 6.64 14.36
N ALA A 264 -17.99 7.37 14.60
CA ALA A 264 -19.29 6.85 15.00
C ALA A 264 -20.33 7.02 13.88
N ARG A 265 -21.21 6.03 13.72
CA ARG A 265 -22.31 6.03 12.72
C ARG A 265 -23.27 7.18 12.92
N GLN A 266 -23.07 8.27 12.18
CA GLN A 266 -23.89 9.49 12.27
C GLN A 266 -24.01 10.18 10.89
N LYS A 267 -24.82 11.24 10.83
CA LYS A 267 -25.02 12.03 9.61
C LYS A 267 -25.29 13.53 9.85
N ASN A 268 -25.32 14.34 8.79
CA ASN A 268 -25.61 15.78 8.82
C ASN A 268 -24.56 16.59 9.62
N PHE A 269 -23.28 16.42 9.28
CA PHE A 269 -22.17 17.16 9.91
C PHE A 269 -21.48 18.13 8.94
N ILE A 270 -21.11 19.31 9.44
CA ILE A 270 -20.29 20.30 8.72
C ILE A 270 -19.22 20.81 9.69
N LEU A 271 -17.93 20.74 9.31
CA LEU A 271 -16.80 21.14 10.16
C LEU A 271 -16.90 20.59 11.60
N ASN A 272 -17.14 19.27 11.73
CA ASN A 272 -17.44 18.54 12.97
C ASN A 272 -18.67 19.01 13.79
N LYS A 273 -19.42 20.03 13.36
CA LYS A 273 -20.67 20.43 14.00
C LYS A 273 -21.87 19.67 13.43
N LYS A 274 -22.77 19.23 14.33
CA LYS A 274 -24.05 18.58 14.01
C LYS A 274 -25.13 19.60 13.64
N TYR A 275 -25.94 19.30 12.63
CA TYR A 275 -27.11 20.09 12.22
C TYR A 275 -28.38 19.22 12.11
N SER A 276 -29.57 19.86 12.12
CA SER A 276 -30.77 19.18 11.62
C SER A 276 -30.73 19.04 10.09
N GLU A 277 -31.55 18.14 9.55
CA GLU A 277 -31.60 17.81 8.12
C GLU A 277 -31.82 19.04 7.23
N LYS A 278 -32.83 19.86 7.56
CA LYS A 278 -33.15 21.08 6.82
C LYS A 278 -32.09 22.19 6.94
N GLU A 279 -31.39 22.26 8.08
CA GLU A 279 -30.28 23.21 8.27
C GLU A 279 -29.05 22.78 7.45
N TYR A 280 -28.74 21.48 7.48
CA TYR A 280 -27.67 20.88 6.69
C TYR A 280 -27.88 21.10 5.19
N GLU A 281 -29.05 20.75 4.65
CA GLU A 281 -29.42 20.97 3.25
C GLU A 281 -29.24 22.44 2.82
N ASN A 282 -29.70 23.39 3.65
CA ASN A 282 -29.59 24.81 3.36
C ASN A 282 -28.14 25.34 3.43
N LEU A 283 -27.36 24.86 4.40
CA LEU A 283 -25.99 25.32 4.62
C LEU A 283 -25.03 24.77 3.56
N ILE A 284 -25.13 23.47 3.22
CA ILE A 284 -24.36 22.85 2.13
C ILE A 284 -24.60 23.58 0.79
N SER A 285 -25.87 23.82 0.43
CA SER A 285 -26.22 24.50 -0.83
C SER A 285 -25.51 25.85 -0.97
N ARG A 286 -25.40 26.61 0.13
CA ARG A 286 -24.72 27.91 0.17
C ARG A 286 -23.20 27.78 0.23
N MET A 287 -22.67 26.78 0.92
CA MET A 287 -21.23 26.52 1.01
C MET A 287 -20.63 26.14 -0.33
N ILE A 288 -21.33 25.32 -1.13
CA ILE A 288 -20.90 24.98 -2.50
C ILE A 288 -20.87 26.25 -3.36
N GLU A 289 -21.96 27.05 -3.37
CA GLU A 289 -22.03 28.34 -4.10
C GLU A 289 -20.98 29.38 -3.64
N HIS A 290 -20.38 29.20 -2.46
CA HIS A 290 -19.26 29.99 -1.96
C HIS A 290 -17.92 29.43 -2.44
N MET A 291 -17.71 28.12 -2.29
CA MET A 291 -16.48 27.44 -2.70
C MET A 291 -16.28 27.41 -4.24
N GLU A 292 -17.36 27.46 -5.02
CA GLU A 292 -17.31 27.68 -6.47
C GLU A 292 -16.77 29.08 -6.82
N LYS A 293 -17.07 30.10 -5.99
CA LYS A 293 -16.61 31.49 -6.19
C LYS A 293 -15.18 31.71 -5.71
N THR A 294 -14.70 30.96 -4.72
CA THR A 294 -13.31 30.99 -4.27
C THR A 294 -12.39 30.09 -5.10
N GLY A 295 -12.94 29.20 -5.94
CA GLY A 295 -12.17 28.24 -6.74
C GLY A 295 -11.69 27.03 -5.92
N GLU A 296 -12.37 26.71 -4.83
CA GLU A 296 -12.03 25.60 -3.93
C GLU A 296 -12.88 24.35 -4.19
N TYR A 297 -14.09 24.50 -4.74
CA TYR A 297 -14.96 23.37 -5.05
C TYR A 297 -14.53 22.71 -6.37
N GLY A 298 -13.71 21.67 -6.27
CA GLY A 298 -13.14 20.95 -7.43
C GLY A 298 -11.71 20.47 -7.23
N GLU A 299 -11.01 20.99 -6.22
CA GLU A 299 -9.59 20.74 -5.99
C GLU A 299 -9.33 19.69 -4.90
N PHE A 300 -8.31 18.85 -5.10
CA PHE A 300 -7.78 17.98 -4.03
C PHE A 300 -7.18 18.82 -2.88
N PHE A 301 -6.93 18.17 -1.74
CA PHE A 301 -6.34 18.85 -0.58
C PHE A 301 -5.04 19.58 -0.95
N PRO A 302 -4.95 20.91 -0.71
CA PRO A 302 -3.72 21.65 -0.93
C PRO A 302 -2.54 21.04 -0.18
N ILE A 303 -1.39 20.91 -0.84
CA ILE A 303 -0.19 20.21 -0.32
C ILE A 303 0.22 20.60 1.11
N ARG A 304 -0.06 21.84 1.54
CA ARG A 304 0.13 22.34 2.92
C ARG A 304 -0.65 21.58 4.01
N ILE A 305 -1.56 20.69 3.62
CA ILE A 305 -2.34 19.80 4.50
C ILE A 305 -1.63 18.43 4.68
N SER A 306 -0.66 18.07 3.84
CA SER A 306 0.11 16.82 4.03
C SER A 306 0.85 16.84 5.37
N PRO A 307 0.64 15.83 6.25
CA PRO A 307 1.42 15.69 7.47
C PRO A 307 2.82 15.11 7.22
N PHE A 308 3.11 14.62 6.01
CA PHE A 308 4.35 13.92 5.67
C PHE A 308 5.18 14.68 4.62
N PRO A 309 6.53 14.70 4.74
CA PRO A 309 7.45 15.22 3.73
C PRO A 309 7.65 14.21 2.59
N TYR A 310 7.90 14.72 1.38
CA TYR A 310 7.92 13.92 0.15
C TYR A 310 8.81 12.68 0.22
N ASN A 311 10.02 12.85 0.78
CA ASN A 311 11.05 11.81 0.89
C ASN A 311 10.81 10.76 1.99
N GLU A 312 9.71 10.86 2.74
CA GLU A 312 9.20 9.80 3.63
C GLU A 312 7.91 9.15 3.09
N THR A 313 7.42 9.59 1.93
CA THR A 313 6.25 8.99 1.29
C THR A 313 6.63 8.01 0.18
N VAL A 314 5.74 7.06 -0.08
CA VAL A 314 5.79 6.12 -1.22
C VAL A 314 5.90 6.81 -2.59
N ALA A 315 5.65 8.12 -2.69
CA ALA A 315 5.89 8.88 -3.91
C ALA A 315 7.38 8.91 -4.29
N GLN A 316 8.30 8.98 -3.33
CA GLN A 316 9.75 8.99 -3.60
C GLN A 316 10.25 7.63 -4.14
N ASP A 317 9.59 6.52 -3.81
CA ASP A 317 9.96 5.17 -4.29
C ASP A 317 9.65 4.98 -5.79
N TYR A 318 8.52 5.52 -6.26
CA TYR A 318 8.06 5.37 -7.65
C TYR A 318 8.38 6.58 -8.53
N PHE A 319 8.53 7.76 -7.94
CA PHE A 319 8.76 9.04 -8.62
C PHE A 319 9.90 9.83 -7.95
N PRO A 320 11.12 9.29 -7.85
CA PRO A 320 12.21 9.89 -7.08
C PRO A 320 12.55 11.30 -7.57
N LEU A 321 12.49 12.27 -6.64
CA LEU A 321 12.91 13.65 -6.86
C LEU A 321 14.18 13.99 -6.08
N SER A 322 14.92 15.00 -6.54
CA SER A 322 15.86 15.72 -5.69
C SER A 322 15.14 16.67 -4.73
N LYS A 323 15.82 17.07 -3.65
CA LYS A 323 15.31 18.05 -2.68
C LYS A 323 14.93 19.37 -3.36
N GLU A 324 15.77 19.84 -4.26
CA GLU A 324 15.60 21.09 -5.01
C GLU A 324 14.35 21.04 -5.91
N GLU A 325 14.04 19.87 -6.48
CA GLU A 325 12.84 19.66 -7.29
C GLU A 325 11.57 19.55 -6.45
N ALA A 326 11.63 18.85 -5.31
CA ALA A 326 10.53 18.73 -4.37
C ALA A 326 10.13 20.10 -3.78
N LEU A 327 11.10 20.86 -3.27
CA LEU A 327 10.88 22.22 -2.75
C LEU A 327 10.35 23.17 -3.83
N ARG A 328 10.87 23.09 -5.07
CA ARG A 328 10.36 23.88 -6.22
C ARG A 328 8.92 23.53 -6.60
N LYS A 329 8.46 22.31 -6.31
CA LYS A 329 7.07 21.85 -6.49
C LYS A 329 6.17 22.19 -5.28
N GLY A 330 6.70 22.81 -4.23
CA GLY A 330 5.97 23.13 -2.99
C GLY A 330 5.81 21.94 -2.04
N TYR A 331 6.56 20.85 -2.23
CA TYR A 331 6.57 19.72 -1.32
C TYR A 331 7.52 19.98 -0.13
N SER A 332 7.14 19.54 1.07
CA SER A 332 8.02 19.49 2.24
C SER A 332 9.09 18.39 2.09
N TRP A 333 10.23 18.57 2.77
CA TRP A 333 11.37 17.66 2.72
C TRP A 333 12.04 17.55 4.09
N LYS A 334 12.44 16.34 4.50
CA LYS A 334 13.13 16.08 5.77
C LYS A 334 14.62 15.80 5.52
N ASP A 335 15.47 16.66 6.07
CA ASP A 335 16.94 16.61 5.86
C ASP A 335 17.66 15.57 6.72
N SER A 336 17.12 15.27 7.90
CA SER A 336 17.72 14.35 8.86
C SER A 336 16.85 13.11 9.06
N LYS A 337 17.43 11.93 8.83
CA LYS A 337 16.92 10.68 9.43
C LYS A 337 17.15 10.71 10.94
N ASP A 338 16.41 9.87 11.66
CA ASP A 338 16.41 9.86 13.12
C ASP A 338 17.78 9.55 13.73
N ASP A 339 18.15 10.35 14.72
CA ASP A 339 19.43 10.24 15.43
C ASP A 339 19.34 9.16 16.53
N LEU A 340 19.54 7.90 16.12
CA LEU A 340 19.53 6.74 17.01
C LEU A 340 20.65 6.75 18.07
N SER A 341 21.59 7.71 18.05
CA SER A 341 22.65 7.78 19.08
C SER A 341 22.13 8.13 20.48
N LYS A 342 20.88 8.60 20.57
CA LYS A 342 20.19 8.99 21.81
C LYS A 342 19.52 7.83 22.55
N ASP A 343 19.51 6.63 21.97
CA ASP A 343 18.70 5.50 22.45
C ASP A 343 19.52 4.54 23.34
N GLU A 344 19.70 4.92 24.61
CA GLU A 344 20.49 4.14 25.58
C GLU A 344 19.91 2.73 25.79
N GLY A 345 20.70 1.70 25.44
CA GLY A 345 20.34 0.29 25.60
C GLY A 345 19.65 -0.36 24.39
N ALA A 346 19.46 0.36 23.28
CA ALA A 346 18.96 -0.23 22.04
C ALA A 346 19.99 -1.16 21.38
N ASN A 347 19.54 -2.31 20.84
CA ASN A 347 20.37 -3.16 19.97
C ASN A 347 20.51 -2.50 18.59
N ILE A 348 21.47 -1.60 18.44
CA ILE A 348 21.73 -0.89 17.18
C ILE A 348 22.71 -1.70 16.32
N MET A 349 22.31 -2.05 15.10
CA MET A 349 23.17 -2.65 14.07
C MET A 349 23.52 -1.62 12.98
N ALA A 350 24.72 -1.76 12.41
CA ALA A 350 25.10 -1.07 11.18
C ALA A 350 24.61 -1.89 9.96
N CYS A 351 24.29 -1.21 8.86
CA CYS A 351 23.81 -1.85 7.64
C CYS A 351 24.99 -2.33 6.75
N GLU A 352 24.97 -3.59 6.30
CA GLU A 352 25.92 -4.19 5.34
C GLU A 352 26.07 -3.31 4.08
N GLU A 353 24.93 -2.86 3.52
CA GLU A 353 24.83 -2.03 2.31
C GLU A 353 25.16 -0.54 2.52
N GLY A 354 25.69 -0.14 3.68
CA GLY A 354 26.01 1.27 3.98
C GLY A 354 24.81 2.19 4.24
N GLY A 355 23.60 1.64 4.36
CA GLY A 355 22.40 2.35 4.79
C GLY A 355 22.44 2.80 6.27
N THR A 356 21.36 3.44 6.72
CA THR A 356 21.20 3.90 8.11
C THR A 356 21.46 2.75 9.11
N ALA A 357 22.10 3.06 10.24
CA ALA A 357 22.04 2.18 11.40
C ALA A 357 20.58 1.98 11.84
N TYR A 358 20.26 0.83 12.43
CA TYR A 358 18.88 0.43 12.73
C TYR A 358 18.79 -0.36 14.02
N ARG A 359 17.61 -0.30 14.66
CA ARG A 359 17.30 -1.01 15.90
C ARG A 359 16.77 -2.41 15.58
N VAL A 360 17.35 -3.42 16.20
CA VAL A 360 16.78 -4.77 16.28
C VAL A 360 15.95 -4.89 17.55
N LEU A 361 14.68 -5.28 17.41
CA LEU A 361 13.78 -5.46 18.55
C LEU A 361 14.02 -6.81 19.26
N THR A 362 13.78 -6.87 20.57
CA THR A 362 13.83 -8.15 21.31
C THR A 362 12.81 -9.14 20.74
N GLN A 363 11.65 -8.64 20.30
CA GLN A 363 10.62 -9.40 19.59
C GLN A 363 11.14 -9.99 18.27
N GLU A 364 11.86 -9.19 17.46
CA GLU A 364 12.49 -9.63 16.20
C GLU A 364 13.54 -10.72 16.46
N LYS A 365 14.39 -10.53 17.48
CA LYS A 365 15.39 -11.52 17.86
C LYS A 365 14.74 -12.84 18.31
N ASN A 366 13.78 -12.78 19.23
CA ASN A 366 13.10 -13.97 19.75
C ASN A 366 12.37 -14.74 18.63
N LEU A 367 11.76 -14.02 17.69
CA LEU A 367 11.12 -14.58 16.49
C LEU A 367 12.14 -15.24 15.56
N SER A 368 13.27 -14.57 15.28
CA SER A 368 14.35 -15.11 14.45
C SER A 368 14.93 -16.39 15.04
N GLU A 369 15.18 -16.42 16.35
CA GLU A 369 15.62 -17.61 17.09
C GLU A 369 14.56 -18.74 17.05
N LYS A 370 13.26 -18.40 17.19
CA LYS A 370 12.15 -19.37 17.15
C LYS A 370 12.00 -20.07 15.80
N ILE A 371 12.15 -19.34 14.70
CA ILE A 371 12.01 -19.87 13.32
C ILE A 371 13.36 -20.32 12.71
N GLY A 372 14.45 -20.28 13.48
CA GLY A 372 15.75 -20.83 13.10
C GLY A 372 16.54 -20.00 12.07
N VAL A 373 16.36 -18.69 12.03
CA VAL A 373 17.02 -17.78 11.08
C VAL A 373 17.88 -16.72 11.76
N SER A 374 18.87 -16.20 11.02
CA SER A 374 19.62 -15.01 11.42
C SER A 374 18.78 -13.74 11.23
N ILE A 375 18.89 -12.81 12.19
CA ILE A 375 18.57 -11.40 11.99
C ILE A 375 19.31 -10.89 10.73
N SER A 376 18.68 -10.01 9.95
CA SER A 376 19.35 -9.47 8.76
C SER A 376 20.40 -8.42 9.12
N GLU A 377 21.49 -8.43 8.37
CA GLU A 377 22.57 -7.44 8.40
C GLU A 377 22.26 -6.19 7.56
N LYS A 378 21.10 -6.17 6.87
CA LYS A 378 20.58 -5.02 6.12
C LYS A 378 19.48 -4.31 6.92
N CYS A 379 19.47 -2.97 6.88
CA CYS A 379 18.46 -2.16 7.56
C CYS A 379 17.05 -2.30 6.90
N PRO A 380 15.96 -1.81 7.54
CA PRO A 380 14.62 -1.82 6.96
C PRO A 380 14.56 -1.26 5.53
N ASP A 381 15.16 -0.09 5.30
CA ASP A 381 15.19 0.60 4.01
C ASP A 381 15.84 -0.27 2.92
N CYS A 382 17.03 -0.80 3.17
CA CYS A 382 17.77 -1.61 2.21
C CYS A 382 17.05 -2.94 1.88
N ARG A 383 16.41 -3.57 2.88
CA ARG A 383 15.58 -4.77 2.65
C ARG A 383 14.32 -4.47 1.86
N PHE A 384 13.67 -3.33 2.14
CA PHE A 384 12.53 -2.87 1.36
C PHE A 384 12.91 -2.60 -0.10
N LEU A 385 14.02 -1.88 -0.35
CA LEU A 385 14.52 -1.60 -1.70
C LEU A 385 14.94 -2.88 -2.45
N GLU A 386 15.55 -3.86 -1.78
CA GLU A 386 15.87 -5.17 -2.35
C GLU A 386 14.60 -5.92 -2.78
N LEU A 387 13.60 -6.05 -1.88
CA LEU A 387 12.31 -6.67 -2.20
C LEU A 387 11.50 -5.88 -3.25
N PHE A 388 11.67 -4.56 -3.31
CA PHE A 388 11.06 -3.68 -4.31
C PHE A 388 11.67 -3.94 -5.71
N SER A 389 12.99 -4.14 -5.79
CA SER A 389 13.69 -4.42 -7.05
C SER A 389 13.26 -5.73 -7.73
N TRP A 390 12.61 -6.65 -6.99
CA TRP A 390 12.09 -7.90 -7.53
C TRP A 390 10.71 -7.75 -8.22
N LYS A 391 10.01 -6.64 -7.97
CA LYS A 391 8.80 -6.30 -8.75
C LYS A 391 9.20 -5.83 -10.15
N ASN A 392 8.37 -6.13 -11.15
CA ASN A 392 8.43 -5.38 -12.41
C ASN A 392 8.16 -3.89 -12.12
N PRO A 393 8.95 -2.95 -12.66
CA PRO A 393 8.70 -1.52 -12.47
C PRO A 393 7.36 -1.08 -13.06
N ARG A 394 6.83 0.04 -12.57
CA ARG A 394 5.56 0.64 -13.02
C ARG A 394 5.75 1.41 -14.34
N HIS A 395 6.16 0.69 -15.38
CA HIS A 395 6.59 1.24 -16.67
C HIS A 395 6.34 0.23 -17.81
N LEU A 396 5.98 0.75 -18.99
CA LEU A 396 5.75 -0.04 -20.21
C LEU A 396 6.86 0.19 -21.23
N TRP A 397 7.44 -0.90 -21.74
CA TRP A 397 8.46 -0.89 -22.78
C TRP A 397 7.95 -1.56 -24.07
N GLU A 398 8.14 -0.90 -25.20
CA GLU A 398 8.02 -1.51 -26.52
C GLU A 398 9.19 -2.47 -26.78
N ARG A 399 8.89 -3.70 -27.17
CA ARG A 399 9.86 -4.74 -27.54
C ARG A 399 9.33 -5.57 -28.72
N SER A 400 10.19 -6.35 -29.36
CA SER A 400 9.77 -7.35 -30.35
C SER A 400 9.75 -8.75 -29.73
N CYS A 401 8.75 -9.57 -30.07
CA CYS A 401 8.61 -10.94 -29.60
C CYS A 401 9.81 -11.81 -30.01
N ALA A 402 10.50 -12.41 -29.03
CA ALA A 402 11.72 -13.19 -29.25
C ALA A 402 11.54 -14.54 -30.01
N LYS A 403 10.34 -14.83 -30.53
CA LYS A 403 10.03 -16.02 -31.35
C LYS A 403 9.44 -15.70 -32.74
N CYS A 404 8.74 -14.57 -32.91
CA CYS A 404 8.10 -14.18 -34.19
C CYS A 404 8.27 -12.71 -34.59
N SER A 405 9.02 -11.92 -33.83
CA SER A 405 9.38 -10.52 -34.12
C SER A 405 8.22 -9.51 -34.25
N ILE A 406 6.98 -9.87 -33.96
CA ILE A 406 5.89 -8.88 -33.83
C ILE A 406 6.15 -7.96 -32.64
N GLN A 407 5.72 -6.70 -32.72
CA GLN A 407 5.83 -5.79 -31.58
C GLN A 407 4.90 -6.19 -30.44
N ILE A 408 5.38 -5.96 -29.21
CA ILE A 408 4.73 -6.25 -27.94
C ILE A 408 5.11 -5.18 -26.93
N GLN A 409 4.16 -4.75 -26.11
CA GLN A 409 4.42 -3.89 -24.98
C GLN A 409 4.57 -4.75 -23.71
N THR A 410 5.46 -4.41 -22.78
CA THR A 410 5.71 -5.24 -21.59
C THR A 410 6.22 -4.45 -20.39
N THR A 411 6.01 -4.96 -19.18
CA THR A 411 6.67 -4.52 -17.95
C THR A 411 8.02 -5.21 -17.69
N THR A 412 8.47 -6.06 -18.61
CA THR A 412 9.77 -6.71 -18.51
C THR A 412 10.86 -5.78 -19.02
N SER A 413 11.63 -5.19 -18.11
CA SER A 413 12.75 -4.27 -18.39
C SER A 413 13.63 -4.76 -19.56
N PRO A 414 14.10 -3.85 -20.45
CA PRO A 414 15.05 -4.18 -21.53
C PRO A 414 16.22 -5.05 -21.07
N ASP A 415 16.75 -4.81 -19.87
CA ASP A 415 17.91 -5.50 -19.28
C ASP A 415 17.62 -6.96 -18.88
N PHE A 416 16.36 -7.41 -18.92
CA PHE A 416 16.02 -8.82 -18.69
C PHE A 416 16.71 -9.73 -19.73
N PRO A 417 17.59 -10.66 -19.31
CA PRO A 417 18.40 -11.46 -20.23
C PRO A 417 17.64 -12.63 -20.86
N GLY A 418 16.45 -12.97 -20.35
CA GLY A 418 15.62 -14.05 -20.87
C GLY A 418 14.74 -13.63 -22.06
N LYS A 419 13.97 -14.58 -22.57
CA LYS A 419 13.11 -14.37 -23.76
C LYS A 419 11.75 -13.81 -23.35
N VAL A 420 11.24 -12.84 -24.09
CA VAL A 420 9.86 -12.33 -23.94
C VAL A 420 9.07 -12.67 -25.20
N TYR A 421 7.95 -13.37 -25.04
CA TYR A 421 7.10 -13.84 -26.14
C TYR A 421 5.72 -13.18 -26.10
N CYS A 422 5.19 -12.86 -27.29
CA CYS A 422 3.77 -12.55 -27.47
C CYS A 422 2.88 -13.76 -27.14
N GLU A 423 1.58 -13.52 -26.95
CA GLU A 423 0.60 -14.52 -26.52
C GLU A 423 0.73 -15.88 -27.22
N ALA A 424 0.52 -15.93 -28.54
CA ALA A 424 0.57 -17.16 -29.32
C ALA A 424 1.94 -17.86 -29.27
N CYS A 425 3.03 -17.11 -29.11
CA CYS A 425 4.37 -17.67 -28.99
C CYS A 425 4.68 -18.21 -27.59
N TYR A 426 4.13 -17.59 -26.54
CA TYR A 426 4.19 -18.08 -25.18
C TYR A 426 3.38 -19.37 -25.03
N LEU A 427 2.10 -19.33 -25.42
CA LEU A 427 1.20 -20.48 -25.35
C LEU A 427 1.79 -21.68 -26.10
N ALA A 428 2.14 -21.55 -27.39
CA ALA A 428 2.76 -22.61 -28.18
C ALA A 428 4.27 -22.85 -27.88
N THR A 429 4.70 -22.63 -26.64
CA THR A 429 5.96 -23.10 -26.06
C THR A 429 5.75 -23.72 -24.67
N VAL A 430 4.69 -23.31 -23.98
CA VAL A 430 4.35 -23.71 -22.60
C VAL A 430 3.25 -24.77 -22.55
N TYR A 431 2.41 -24.85 -23.58
CA TYR A 431 1.30 -25.79 -23.77
C TYR A 431 1.37 -26.44 -25.16
#